data_AF-A0A965JGZ2-F1
#
_entry.id   AF-A0A965JGZ2-F1
#
_cell.length_a   1.000
_cell.length_b   1.000
_cell.length_c   1.000
_cell.angle_alpha   90.00
_cell.angle_beta   90.00
_cell.angle_gamma   90.00
#
_symmetry.space_group_name_H-M   'P 1'
#
loop_
_entity.id
_entity.type
_entity.pdbx_description
1 polymer ?
#
loop_
_entity_poly.entity_id
_entity_poly.type
_entity_poly.pdbx_seq_one_letter_code
_entity_poly.pdbx_strand_id
1 'polypeptide(L)' 'MSVEQKSAIIDIGSNSVRLVVYGGPPRAPFAMFNEKVLAGLGRDFKPGGTLSAASTKQALRALARFRHLLEMM' A
#
# COMPACT_ATOMS: atom_id res chain seq x y z
N MET A 1 -7.94 -26.00 14.25
CA MET A 1 -6.77 -25.13 13.98
C MET A 1 -7.27 -23.98 13.12
N SER A 2 -7.59 -22.83 13.72
CA SER A 2 -8.01 -21.67 12.94
C SER A 2 -6.78 -21.15 12.21
N VAL A 3 -6.83 -21.19 10.88
CA VAL A 3 -5.88 -20.46 10.04
C VAL A 3 -5.88 -19.02 10.54
N GLU A 4 -4.73 -18.53 11.00
CA GLU A 4 -4.53 -17.12 11.31
C GLU A 4 -4.66 -16.38 9.97
N GLN A 5 -5.87 -15.91 9.65
CA GLN A 5 -6.16 -15.34 8.34
C GLN A 5 -5.42 -14.01 8.24
N LYS A 6 -4.32 -14.02 7.48
CA LYS A 6 -3.57 -12.80 7.15
C LYS A 6 -4.23 -12.14 5.95
N SER A 7 -4.54 -10.86 6.10
CA SER A 7 -5.14 -10.03 5.04
C SER A 7 -4.28 -8.81 4.81
N ALA A 8 -3.84 -8.59 3.58
CA ALA A 8 -3.08 -7.42 3.18
C ALA A 8 -3.99 -6.41 2.46
N ILE A 9 -3.87 -5.14 2.83
CA ILE A 9 -4.59 -4.02 2.21
C ILE A 9 -3.56 -3.05 1.66
N ILE A 10 -3.68 -2.72 0.37
CA ILE A 10 -2.91 -1.67 -0.28
C ILE A 10 -3.85 -0.50 -0.56
N ASP A 11 -3.55 0.65 0.03
CA ASP A 11 -4.27 1.91 -0.19
C ASP A 11 -3.42 2.85 -1.06
N ILE A 12 -4.00 3.38 -2.14
CA ILE A 12 -3.33 4.25 -3.10
C ILE A 12 -4.01 5.62 -3.09
N GLY A 13 -3.48 6.53 -2.28
CA GLY A 13 -3.95 7.90 -2.18
C GLY A 13 -3.18 8.88 -3.08
N SER A 14 -3.71 10.10 -3.19
CA SER A 14 -3.07 11.20 -3.93
C SER A 14 -1.70 11.60 -3.37
N ASN A 15 -1.47 11.41 -2.07
CA ASN A 15 -0.17 11.74 -1.45
C ASN A 15 0.67 10.50 -1.14
N SER A 16 0.05 9.41 -0.68
CA SER A 16 0.77 8.24 -0.18
C SER A 16 0.19 6.93 -0.68
N VAL A 17 1.06 5.93 -0.80
CA VAL A 17 0.70 4.52 -0.96
C VAL A 17 1.03 3.81 0.34
N ARG A 18 0.11 2.99 0.85
CA ARG A 18 0.26 2.28 2.12
C ARG A 18 0.00 0.79 1.96
N LEU A 19 0.82 -0.03 2.61
CA LEU A 19 0.58 -1.45 2.83
C LEU A 19 0.30 -1.67 4.31
N VAL A 20 -0.83 -2.30 4.64
CA VAL A 20 -1.12 -2.80 5.99
C VAL A 20 -1.41 -4.29 5.90
N VAL A 21 -0.78 -5.09 6.75
CA VAL A 21 -1.08 -6.52 6.90
C VAL A 21 -1.73 -6.73 8.25
N TYR A 22 -2.95 -7.24 8.23
CA TYR A 22 -3.72 -7.60 9.42
C TYR A 22 -3.63 -9.10 9.68
N GLY A 23 -3.59 -9.47 10.95
CA GLY A 23 -3.73 -10.85 11.41
C GLY A 23 -4.37 -10.91 12.78
N GLY A 24 -4.34 -12.10 13.40
CA GLY A 24 -4.97 -12.35 14.69
C GLY A 24 -6.45 -12.75 14.60
N PRO A 25 -7.21 -12.59 15.70
CA PRO A 25 -8.58 -13.08 15.79
C PRO A 25 -9.55 -12.38 14.81
N PRO A 26 -10.50 -13.10 14.17
CA PRO A 26 -11.40 -12.53 13.17
C PRO A 26 -12.22 -11.32 13.64
N ARG A 27 -12.55 -11.25 14.94
CA ARG A 27 -13.37 -10.18 15.54
C ARG A 27 -12.56 -8.97 15.99
N ALA A 28 -11.24 -9.09 16.07
CA ALA A 28 -10.35 -8.03 16.53
C ALA A 28 -8.95 -8.20 15.92
N PRO A 29 -8.82 -8.04 14.58
CA PRO A 29 -7.53 -8.14 13.93
C PRO A 29 -6.64 -6.96 14.34
N PHE A 30 -5.34 -7.19 14.42
CA PHE A 30 -4.35 -6.15 14.65
C PHE A 30 -3.39 -6.03 13.46
N ALA A 31 -2.82 -4.84 13.29
CA ALA A 31 -1.85 -4.60 12.23
C ALA A 31 -0.52 -5.26 12.60
N MET A 32 -0.16 -6.32 11.88
CA MET A 32 1.15 -6.99 11.99
C MET A 32 2.25 -6.21 11.25
N PHE A 33 1.87 -5.50 10.19
CA PHE A 33 2.78 -4.67 9.38
C PHE A 33 2.06 -3.41 8.90
N ASN A 34 2.77 -2.28 8.85
CA ASN A 34 2.23 -1.00 8.37
C ASN A 34 3.35 -0.16 7.76
N GLU A 35 3.40 -0.08 6.43
CA GLU A 35 4.35 0.76 5.71
C GLU A 35 3.64 1.84 4.91
N LYS A 36 4.14 3.08 5.00
CA LYS A 36 3.64 4.24 4.27
C LYS A 36 4.76 4.84 3.42
N VAL A 37 4.50 4.97 2.12
CA VAL A 37 5.41 5.62 1.16
C VAL A 37 4.75 6.90 0.62
N LEU A 38 5.46 8.02 0.69
CA LEU A 38 5.04 9.26 0.04
C LEU A 38 5.32 9.16 -1.46
N ALA A 39 4.27 9.03 -2.27
CA ALA A 39 4.37 8.90 -3.73
C ALA A 39 3.99 10.19 -4.46
N GLY A 40 3.21 11.07 -3.84
CA GLY A 40 2.86 12.38 -4.38
C GLY A 40 2.11 12.34 -5.72
N LEU A 41 1.28 11.31 -5.96
CA LEU A 41 0.53 11.12 -7.20
C LEU A 41 -0.27 12.35 -7.63
N GLY A 42 -0.89 13.06 -6.68
CA GLY A 42 -1.69 14.25 -6.91
C GLY A 42 -0.93 15.57 -6.90
N ARG A 43 0.39 15.58 -6.67
CA ARG A 43 1.16 16.83 -6.47
C ARG A 43 1.04 17.80 -7.65
N ASP A 44 1.13 17.27 -8.87
CA ASP A 44 1.10 18.05 -10.11
C ASP A 44 -0.15 17.72 -10.94
N PHE A 45 -1.15 17.07 -10.33
CA PHE A 45 -2.37 16.68 -11.02
C PHE A 45 -3.24 17.91 -11.28
N LYS A 46 -3.64 18.08 -12.55
CA LYS A 46 -4.63 19.07 -12.97
C LYS A 46 -5.91 18.35 -13.35
N PRO A 47 -7.11 18.90 -13.06
CA PRO A 47 -8.36 18.34 -13.56
C PRO A 47 -8.30 18.12 -15.07
N GLY A 48 -8.61 16.89 -15.52
CA GLY A 48 -8.51 16.49 -16.93
C GLY A 48 -7.09 16.15 -17.42
N GLY A 49 -6.07 16.26 -16.57
CA GLY A 49 -4.68 15.88 -16.87
C GLY A 49 -4.36 14.43 -16.51
N THR A 50 -3.14 14.01 -16.81
CA THR A 50 -2.59 12.70 -16.41
C THR A 50 -1.69 12.84 -15.19
N LEU A 51 -1.45 11.72 -14.49
CA LEU A 51 -0.47 11.65 -13.41
C LEU A 51 0.94 11.91 -13.97
N SER A 52 1.79 12.58 -13.19
CA SER A 52 3.16 12.83 -13.63
C SER A 52 3.95 11.51 -13.71
N ALA A 53 4.85 11.41 -14.68
CA ALA A 53 5.69 10.21 -14.85
C ALA A 53 6.55 9.94 -13.60
N ALA A 54 7.01 11.00 -12.94
CA ALA A 54 7.80 10.91 -11.72
C ALA A 54 7.01 10.33 -10.53
N SER A 55 5.81 10.83 -10.27
CA SER A 55 4.96 10.34 -9.17
C SER A 55 4.46 8.92 -9.44
N THR A 56 4.12 8.62 -10.71
CA THR A 56 3.75 7.28 -11.15
C THR A 56 4.90 6.29 -10.92
N LYS A 57 6.13 6.65 -11.32
CA LYS A 57 7.33 5.83 -11.09
C LYS A 57 7.57 5.59 -9.60
N GLN A 58 7.34 6.58 -8.75
CA GLN A 58 7.48 6.44 -7.30
C GLN A 58 6.44 5.49 -6.71
N ALA A 59 5.17 5.61 -7.12
CA ALA A 59 4.11 4.70 -6.69
C ALA A 59 4.37 3.25 -7.14
N LEU A 60 4.78 3.05 -8.39
CA LEU A 60 5.12 1.73 -8.91
C LEU A 60 6.30 1.08 -8.16
N ARG A 61 7.32 1.86 -7.79
CA ARG A 61 8.42 1.38 -6.94
C ARG A 61 7.93 0.94 -5.56
N ALA A 62 7.01 1.70 -4.94
CA ALA A 62 6.40 1.31 -3.68
C ALA A 62 5.63 -0.02 -3.81
N LEU A 63 4.81 -0.17 -4.86
CA LEU A 63 4.05 -1.39 -5.11
C LEU A 63 4.94 -2.60 -5.39
N ALA A 64 6.03 -2.42 -6.15
CA ALA A 64 7.01 -3.49 -6.38
C ALA A 64 7.68 -3.94 -5.07
N ARG A 65 8.02 -2.99 -4.18
CA ARG A 65 8.51 -3.30 -2.84
C ARG A 65 7.45 -4.03 -2.00
N PHE A 66 6.20 -3.57 -2.02
CA PHE A 66 5.11 -4.20 -1.28
C PHE A 66 4.87 -5.65 -1.72
N ARG A 67 4.96 -5.92 -3.02
CA ARG A 67 4.95 -7.29 -3.53
C ARG A 67 6.04 -8.15 -2.88
N HIS A 68 7.29 -7.70 -2.88
CA HIS A 68 8.39 -8.45 -2.28
C HIS A 68 8.22 -8.65 -0.77
N LEU A 69 7.70 -7.65 -0.06
CA LEU A 69 7.36 -7.81 1.36
C LEU A 69 6.31 -8.90 1.58
N LEU A 70 5.26 -8.92 0.75
CA LEU A 70 4.21 -9.92 0.83
C LEU A 70 4.69 -11.32 0.43
N GLU A 71 5.61 -11.45 -0.51
CA GLU A 71 6.24 -12.74 -0.90
C GLU A 71 7.08 -13.35 0.24
N MET A 72 7.55 -12.55 1.19
CA MET A 72 8.37 -13.00 2.33
C MET A 72 7.57 -13.27 3.62
N MET A 73 6.26 -13.02 3.64
CA MET A 73 5.41 -13.03 4.85
C MET A 73 4.56 -14.28 5.06
#